data_AF-A0A1V4L2J1-F1
#
_entry.id   AF-A0A1V4L2J1-F1
#
_cell.length_a   1.000
_cell.length_b   1.000
_cell.length_c   1.000
_cell.angle_alpha   90.00
_cell.angle_beta   90.00
_cell.angle_gamma   90.00
#
_symmetry.space_group_name_H-M   'P 1'
#
loop_
_entity.id
_entity.type
_entity.pdbx_description
1 polymer ?
#
loop_
_entity_poly.entity_id
_entity_poly.type
_entity_poly.pdbx_seq_one_letter_code
_entity_poly.pdbx_strand_id
1 'polypeptide(L)'
;MCVVELFWKGNVAHPHTSHCLGSGDILISCLGDPAGNGKGGFILLDGETFEVKGNWEKGDKVPPLGYDFWYQPRHNVLISSEWGAPKVLADGFNPADVERGHYGRHINVWDWSSRTFVQAIDLGKGSVPLEIRFLHDPAAAEGFVGCALSGAVQRFYRTEVSRGGHGRRRSSAPSSETR
;
A
#
# COMPACT_ATOMS: atom_id res chain seq x y z
N MET A 1 2.18 21.07 -7.25
CA MET A 1 1.36 19.95 -7.75
C MET A 1 -0.09 20.39 -7.83
N CYS A 2 -0.70 20.36 -9.02
CA CYS A 2 -2.12 20.67 -9.16
C CYS A 2 -2.95 19.43 -8.82
N VAL A 3 -3.76 19.48 -7.77
CA VAL A 3 -4.62 18.34 -7.33
C VAL A 3 -5.51 17.84 -8.46
N VAL A 4 -5.94 18.75 -9.35
CA VAL A 4 -6.77 18.45 -10.52
C VAL A 4 -6.04 17.53 -11.51
N GLU A 5 -4.72 17.63 -11.66
CA GLU A 5 -3.98 16.73 -12.55
C GLU A 5 -3.95 15.28 -12.07
N LEU A 6 -3.93 15.05 -10.76
CA LEU A 6 -4.00 13.69 -10.20
C LEU A 6 -5.33 13.03 -10.55
N PHE A 7 -6.40 13.82 -10.56
CA PHE A 7 -7.74 13.34 -10.88
C PHE A 7 -7.79 12.92 -12.35
N TRP A 8 -7.30 13.77 -13.25
CA TRP A 8 -7.37 13.49 -14.69
C TRP A 8 -6.38 12.45 -15.18
N LYS A 9 -5.15 12.48 -14.69
CA LYS A 9 -4.07 11.58 -15.16
C LYS A 9 -4.04 10.25 -14.42
N GLY A 10 -4.52 10.22 -13.17
CA GLY A 10 -4.41 9.06 -12.29
C GLY A 10 -5.72 8.49 -11.78
N ASN A 11 -6.82 9.25 -11.88
CA ASN A 11 -8.07 8.97 -11.18
C ASN A 11 -7.82 8.61 -9.70
N VAL A 12 -6.96 9.38 -9.03
CA VAL A 12 -6.60 9.25 -7.62
C VAL A 12 -6.65 10.62 -6.95
N ALA A 13 -6.88 10.63 -5.64
CA ALA A 13 -7.00 11.81 -4.80
C ALA A 13 -6.50 11.51 -3.38
N HIS A 14 -6.41 12.55 -2.54
CA HIS A 14 -5.95 12.43 -1.16
C HIS A 14 -4.53 11.83 -1.08
N PRO A 15 -3.51 12.51 -1.65
CA PRO A 15 -2.13 12.06 -1.57
C PRO A 15 -1.66 12.02 -0.11
N HIS A 16 -0.85 11.03 0.24
CA HIS A 16 -0.42 10.79 1.62
C HIS A 16 1.10 10.69 1.75
N THR A 17 1.65 9.49 1.57
CA THR A 17 3.09 9.24 1.73
C THR A 17 3.81 9.51 0.42
N SER A 18 4.98 10.12 0.47
CA SER A 18 5.86 10.29 -0.68
C SER A 18 7.23 9.62 -0.45
N HIS A 19 7.76 9.02 -1.50
CA HIS A 19 9.13 8.49 -1.52
C HIS A 19 9.79 8.77 -2.87
N CYS A 20 11.04 9.22 -2.83
CA CYS A 20 11.88 9.31 -4.02
C CYS A 20 12.24 7.91 -4.51
N LEU A 21 12.25 7.69 -5.82
CA LEU A 21 12.65 6.44 -6.45
C LEU A 21 14.09 6.53 -6.97
N GLY A 22 14.75 5.38 -7.11
CA GLY A 22 16.07 5.31 -7.74
C GLY A 22 16.09 5.74 -9.22
N SER A 23 14.93 5.90 -9.86
CA SER A 23 14.79 6.47 -11.19
C SER A 23 14.85 8.01 -11.22
N GLY A 24 14.81 8.68 -10.06
CA GLY A 24 14.64 10.13 -9.93
C GLY A 24 13.18 10.56 -9.74
N ASP A 25 12.21 9.72 -10.09
CA ASP A 25 10.78 10.03 -9.90
C ASP A 25 10.37 10.07 -8.42
N ILE A 26 9.27 10.77 -8.13
CA ILE A 26 8.62 10.76 -6.81
C ILE A 26 7.37 9.90 -6.89
N LEU A 27 7.30 8.86 -6.06
CA LEU A 27 6.10 8.03 -5.92
C LEU A 27 5.29 8.50 -4.71
N ILE A 28 3.99 8.69 -4.90
CA ILE A 28 3.08 9.16 -3.84
C ILE A 28 1.89 8.22 -3.73
N SER A 29 1.57 7.74 -2.52
CA SER A 29 0.35 6.96 -2.26
C SER A 29 -0.88 7.86 -2.17
N CYS A 30 -2.03 7.30 -2.50
CA CYS A 30 -3.33 7.98 -2.44
C CYS A 30 -4.35 7.11 -1.69
N LEU A 31 -5.21 7.75 -0.89
CA LEU A 31 -6.24 7.05 -0.12
C LEU A 31 -7.46 6.67 -0.96
N GLY A 32 -7.74 7.42 -2.02
CA GLY A 32 -9.02 7.32 -2.71
C GLY A 32 -9.07 7.87 -4.12
N ASP A 33 -10.26 7.78 -4.69
CA ASP A 33 -10.60 8.42 -5.96
C ASP A 33 -11.09 9.87 -5.75
N PRO A 34 -11.27 10.66 -6.83
CA PRO A 34 -11.77 12.04 -6.73
C PRO A 34 -13.18 12.17 -6.13
N ALA A 35 -13.97 11.10 -6.11
CA ALA A 35 -15.30 11.08 -5.47
C ALA A 35 -15.23 10.74 -3.97
N GLY A 36 -14.02 10.57 -3.41
CA GLY A 36 -13.78 10.25 -2.01
C GLY A 36 -14.04 8.79 -1.65
N ASN A 37 -14.20 7.89 -2.65
CA ASN A 37 -14.25 6.46 -2.39
C ASN A 37 -12.84 5.93 -2.13
N GLY A 38 -12.76 4.80 -1.43
CA GLY A 38 -11.51 4.08 -1.22
C GLY A 38 -10.92 3.58 -2.54
N LYS A 39 -9.63 3.80 -2.73
CA LYS A 39 -8.84 3.27 -3.84
C LYS A 39 -7.37 3.27 -3.46
N GLY A 40 -6.78 2.09 -3.28
CA GLY A 40 -5.35 1.93 -3.01
C GLY A 40 -4.54 2.09 -4.30
N GLY A 41 -4.08 3.30 -4.57
CA GLY A 41 -3.31 3.62 -5.77
C GLY A 41 -2.16 4.58 -5.50
N PHE A 42 -1.35 4.79 -6.54
CA PHE A 42 -0.19 5.67 -6.47
C PHE A 42 -0.12 6.58 -7.68
N ILE A 43 0.58 7.70 -7.52
CA ILE A 43 0.91 8.62 -8.61
C ILE A 43 2.41 8.84 -8.69
N LEU A 44 2.94 8.91 -9.91
CA LEU A 44 4.32 9.31 -10.18
C LEU A 44 4.37 10.78 -10.55
N LEU A 45 5.32 11.49 -9.95
CA LEU A 45 5.78 12.79 -10.40
C LEU A 45 7.19 12.66 -10.96
N ASP A 46 7.49 13.46 -11.98
CA ASP A 46 8.87 13.71 -12.37
C ASP A 46 9.63 14.41 -11.24
N GLY A 47 10.85 13.96 -10.95
CA GLY A 47 11.65 14.47 -9.83
C GLY A 47 12.24 15.86 -10.02
N GLU A 48 12.31 16.34 -11.26
CA GLU A 48 12.90 17.64 -11.60
C GLU A 48 11.81 18.67 -11.89
N THR A 49 10.80 18.29 -12.68
CA THR A 49 9.74 19.20 -13.11
C THR A 49 8.51 19.16 -12.20
N PHE A 50 8.36 18.13 -11.37
CA PHE A 50 7.16 17.84 -10.57
C PHE A 50 5.89 17.63 -11.39
N GLU A 51 6.02 17.40 -12.70
CA GLU A 51 4.89 17.07 -13.56
C GLU A 51 4.34 15.69 -13.24
N VAL A 52 3.01 15.57 -13.25
CA VAL A 52 2.33 14.30 -13.03
C VAL A 52 2.52 13.40 -14.25
N LYS A 53 3.14 12.23 -14.05
CA LYS A 53 3.40 11.21 -15.07
C LYS A 53 2.26 10.20 -15.22
N GLY A 54 1.39 10.08 -14.21
CA GLY A 54 0.28 9.12 -14.16
C GLY A 54 0.46 8.07 -13.06
N ASN A 55 -0.35 7.01 -13.08
CA ASN A 55 -0.28 5.95 -12.07
C ASN A 55 1.04 5.18 -12.13
N TRP A 56 1.51 4.71 -10.97
CA TRP A 56 2.61 3.76 -10.92
C TRP A 56 2.13 2.35 -11.21
N GLU A 57 1.01 1.96 -10.59
CA GLU A 57 0.40 0.66 -10.71
C GLU A 57 -0.09 0.38 -12.14
N LYS A 58 -0.03 -0.89 -12.52
CA LYS A 58 -0.46 -1.42 -13.81
C LYS A 58 -1.47 -2.54 -13.60
N GLY A 59 -2.35 -2.71 -14.59
CA GLY A 59 -3.40 -3.73 -14.60
C GLY A 59 -4.66 -3.29 -13.85
N ASP A 60 -5.67 -4.17 -13.87
CA ASP A 60 -7.03 -3.81 -13.44
C ASP A 60 -7.28 -4.03 -11.95
N LYS A 61 -6.35 -4.67 -11.25
CA LYS A 61 -6.50 -5.03 -9.84
C LYS A 61 -5.79 -3.99 -8.97
N VAL A 62 -6.56 -3.32 -8.14
CA VAL A 62 -6.09 -2.40 -7.10
C VAL A 62 -6.75 -2.74 -5.77
N PRO A 63 -6.06 -2.58 -4.63
CA PRO A 63 -6.68 -2.67 -3.32
C PRO A 63 -7.83 -1.66 -3.16
N PRO A 64 -8.84 -1.99 -2.34
CA PRO A 64 -9.97 -1.10 -2.11
C PRO A 64 -9.59 0.14 -1.27
N LEU A 65 -8.44 0.13 -0.59
CA LEU A 65 -7.98 1.20 0.29
C LEU A 65 -6.48 1.43 0.15
N GLY A 66 -6.03 2.65 0.41
CA GLY A 66 -4.61 3.02 0.45
C GLY A 66 -4.29 3.88 1.67
N TYR A 67 -3.03 3.89 2.07
CA TYR A 67 -2.49 4.77 3.10
C TYR A 67 -0.98 4.95 2.90
N ASP A 68 -0.16 4.22 3.65
CA ASP A 68 1.30 4.30 3.61
C ASP A 68 1.87 3.23 2.66
N PHE A 69 3.13 3.39 2.27
CA PHE A 69 3.84 2.36 1.55
C PHE A 69 5.34 2.45 1.76
N TRP A 70 6.01 1.33 1.54
CA TRP A 70 7.46 1.27 1.42
C TRP A 70 7.84 0.21 0.40
N TYR A 71 9.01 0.35 -0.21
CA TYR A 71 9.47 -0.57 -1.25
C TYR A 71 10.87 -1.12 -0.97
N GLN A 72 11.13 -2.36 -1.41
CA GLN A 72 12.43 -3.01 -1.33
C GLN A 72 12.79 -3.63 -2.70
N PRO A 73 13.48 -2.90 -3.59
CA PRO A 73 13.72 -3.34 -4.96
C PRO A 73 14.58 -4.61 -5.05
N ARG A 74 15.52 -4.81 -4.11
CA ARG A 74 16.34 -6.05 -4.05
C ARG A 74 15.52 -7.32 -3.83
N HIS A 75 14.28 -7.17 -3.38
CA HIS A 75 13.33 -8.27 -3.20
C HIS A 75 12.14 -8.18 -4.15
N ASN A 76 12.19 -7.27 -5.13
CA ASN A 76 11.14 -7.04 -6.12
C ASN A 76 9.75 -6.79 -5.51
N VAL A 77 9.68 -6.04 -4.41
CA VAL A 77 8.44 -5.84 -3.67
C VAL A 77 8.20 -4.39 -3.30
N LEU A 78 6.93 -3.98 -3.37
CA LEU A 78 6.39 -2.85 -2.63
C LEU A 78 5.29 -3.39 -1.70
N ILE A 79 5.22 -2.85 -0.49
CA ILE A 79 4.15 -3.13 0.46
C ILE A 79 3.43 -1.82 0.75
N SER A 80 2.10 -1.82 0.69
CA SER A 80 1.28 -0.69 1.09
C SER A 80 0.25 -1.08 2.14
N SER A 81 -0.26 -0.12 2.90
CA SER A 81 -1.24 -0.33 3.95
C SER A 81 -2.59 0.32 3.61
N GLU A 82 -3.56 0.15 4.51
CA GLU A 82 -4.94 0.56 4.32
C GLU A 82 -5.43 1.34 5.54
N TRP A 83 -5.98 2.54 5.32
CA TRP A 83 -6.65 3.29 6.39
C TRP A 83 -8.17 3.29 6.25
N GLY A 84 -8.74 4.16 5.41
CA GLY A 84 -10.18 4.30 5.27
C GLY A 84 -10.51 5.16 4.05
N ALA A 85 -11.72 5.01 3.53
CA ALA A 85 -12.15 5.81 2.39
C ALA A 85 -12.24 7.30 2.79
N PRO A 86 -11.74 8.24 1.99
CA PRO A 86 -11.73 9.66 2.34
C PRO A 86 -13.09 10.22 2.80
N LYS A 87 -14.19 9.83 2.14
CA LYS A 87 -15.55 10.27 2.52
C LYS A 87 -16.00 9.78 3.90
N VAL A 88 -15.46 8.65 4.37
CA VAL A 88 -15.74 8.15 5.72
C VAL A 88 -14.89 8.89 6.74
N LEU A 89 -13.65 9.24 6.38
CA LEU A 89 -12.72 9.93 7.26
C LEU A 89 -13.00 11.43 7.40
N ALA A 90 -13.76 12.02 6.46
CA ALA A 90 -14.03 13.46 6.40
C ALA A 90 -14.69 14.01 7.67
N ASP A 91 -15.54 13.22 8.32
CA ASP A 91 -16.24 13.59 9.56
C ASP A 91 -15.49 13.12 10.83
N GLY A 92 -14.25 12.64 10.67
CA GLY A 92 -13.42 12.11 11.75
C GLY A 92 -13.62 10.61 12.00
N PHE A 93 -13.00 10.12 13.07
CA PHE A 93 -13.07 8.71 13.43
C PHE A 93 -14.42 8.35 14.07
N ASN A 94 -15.04 7.27 13.59
CA ASN A 94 -16.29 6.74 14.13
C ASN A 94 -16.15 5.23 14.42
N PRO A 95 -16.25 4.80 15.69
CA PRO A 95 -16.19 3.38 16.05
C PRO A 95 -17.22 2.50 15.32
N ALA A 96 -18.41 3.04 15.00
CA ALA A 96 -19.44 2.29 14.29
C ALA A 96 -19.00 1.94 12.85
N ASP A 97 -18.13 2.73 12.25
CA ASP A 97 -17.62 2.50 10.89
C ASP A 97 -16.53 1.42 10.85
N VAL A 98 -15.92 1.08 12.00
CA VAL A 98 -15.09 -0.12 12.16
C VAL A 98 -15.93 -1.39 11.99
N GLU A 99 -17.10 -1.42 12.62
CA GLU A 99 -18.03 -2.54 12.51
C GLU A 99 -18.63 -2.68 11.11
N ARG A 100 -18.80 -1.56 10.39
CA ARG A 100 -19.25 -1.53 8.99
C ARG A 100 -18.15 -1.87 7.98
N GLY A 101 -16.91 -2.11 8.44
CA GLY A 101 -15.79 -2.48 7.57
C GLY A 101 -15.28 -1.33 6.71
N HIS A 102 -15.43 -0.08 7.15
CA HIS A 102 -14.92 1.08 6.41
C HIS A 102 -13.45 1.40 6.69
N TYR A 103 -12.85 0.74 7.69
CA TYR A 103 -11.42 0.82 7.97
C TYR A 103 -10.68 -0.41 7.47
N GLY A 104 -9.49 -0.14 6.93
CA GLY A 104 -8.55 -1.10 6.39
C GLY A 104 -8.07 -2.09 7.41
N ARG A 105 -7.74 -3.28 6.92
CA ARG A 105 -7.17 -4.35 7.75
C ARG A 105 -6.09 -5.16 7.07
N HIS A 106 -5.68 -4.76 5.87
CA HIS A 106 -4.67 -5.47 5.12
C HIS A 106 -3.41 -4.63 4.92
N ILE A 107 -2.31 -5.33 4.74
CA ILE A 107 -1.21 -4.83 3.92
C ILE A 107 -1.26 -5.51 2.55
N ASN A 108 -0.88 -4.76 1.52
CA ASN A 108 -1.01 -5.11 0.13
C ASN A 108 0.38 -5.32 -0.47
N VAL A 109 0.58 -6.46 -1.12
CA VAL A 109 1.83 -6.85 -1.75
C VAL A 109 1.77 -6.57 -3.24
N TRP A 110 2.79 -5.89 -3.74
CA TRP A 110 2.93 -5.49 -5.13
C TRP A 110 4.23 -6.04 -5.70
N ASP A 111 4.19 -6.50 -6.95
CA ASP A 111 5.40 -6.80 -7.71
C ASP A 111 6.00 -5.47 -8.17
N TRP A 112 7.21 -5.18 -7.73
CA TRP A 112 7.87 -3.90 -8.01
C TRP A 112 8.19 -3.69 -9.49
N SER A 113 8.63 -4.75 -10.17
CA SER A 113 9.07 -4.66 -11.57
C SER A 113 7.90 -4.59 -12.54
N SER A 114 6.89 -5.46 -12.37
CA SER A 114 5.68 -5.40 -13.20
C SER A 114 4.71 -4.31 -12.79
N ARG A 115 4.86 -3.78 -11.55
CA ARG A 115 3.99 -2.77 -10.94
C ARG A 115 2.55 -3.24 -10.78
N THR A 116 2.36 -4.52 -10.47
CA THR A 116 1.03 -5.15 -10.39
C THR A 116 0.74 -5.60 -8.98
N PHE A 117 -0.51 -5.46 -8.55
CA PHE A 117 -0.98 -6.02 -7.29
C PHE A 117 -0.91 -7.55 -7.29
N VAL A 118 -0.39 -8.13 -6.22
CA VAL A 118 -0.18 -9.59 -6.08
C VAL A 118 -1.17 -10.20 -5.11
N GLN A 119 -1.31 -9.62 -3.91
CA GLN A 119 -2.15 -10.16 -2.84
C GLN A 119 -2.34 -9.15 -1.70
N ALA A 120 -3.36 -9.39 -0.88
CA ALA A 120 -3.59 -8.71 0.39
C ALA A 120 -3.34 -9.70 1.54
N ILE A 121 -2.65 -9.25 2.58
CA ILE A 121 -2.42 -10.00 3.83
C ILE A 121 -3.30 -9.38 4.90
N ASP A 122 -4.19 -10.18 5.45
CA ASP A 122 -5.13 -9.77 6.48
C ASP A 122 -4.49 -9.76 7.86
N LEU A 123 -4.52 -8.61 8.53
CA LEU A 123 -4.00 -8.41 9.88
C LEU A 123 -5.10 -8.50 10.95
N GLY A 124 -6.33 -8.81 10.56
CA GLY A 124 -7.46 -8.94 11.45
C GLY A 124 -8.24 -7.65 11.61
N LYS A 125 -9.52 -7.81 11.98
CA LYS A 125 -10.45 -6.70 12.22
C LYS A 125 -9.93 -5.79 13.33
N GLY A 126 -10.00 -4.49 13.10
CA GLY A 126 -9.55 -3.48 14.07
C GLY A 126 -8.03 -3.32 14.14
N SER A 127 -7.28 -3.82 13.15
CA SER A 127 -5.85 -3.53 13.02
C SER A 127 -5.63 -2.07 12.63
N VAL A 128 -6.25 -1.60 11.54
CA VAL A 128 -6.00 -0.27 10.94
C VAL A 128 -4.49 -0.06 10.73
N PRO A 129 -3.88 -0.81 9.79
CA PRO A 129 -2.44 -0.72 9.53
C PRO A 129 -2.12 0.63 8.92
N LEU A 130 -1.32 1.43 9.63
CA LEU A 130 -0.88 2.74 9.18
C LEU A 130 0.54 2.64 8.63
N GLU A 131 1.53 3.06 9.41
CA GLU A 131 2.92 3.20 8.96
C GLU A 131 3.60 1.84 8.72
N ILE A 132 4.17 1.64 7.52
CA ILE A 132 4.97 0.49 7.13
C ILE A 132 6.45 0.87 7.09
N ARG A 133 7.30 0.08 7.72
CA ARG A 133 8.76 0.25 7.66
C ARG A 133 9.44 -1.07 7.36
N PHE A 134 10.15 -1.15 6.24
CA PHE A 134 11.15 -2.21 6.05
C PHE A 134 12.35 -1.97 6.98
N LEU A 135 13.08 -3.04 7.29
CA LEU A 135 14.42 -2.88 7.85
C LEU A 135 15.31 -2.09 6.88
N HIS A 136 16.21 -1.27 7.43
CA HIS A 136 17.12 -0.47 6.63
C HIS A 136 18.17 -1.31 5.89
N ASP A 137 18.48 -2.53 6.37
CA ASP A 137 19.31 -3.47 5.62
C ASP A 137 18.59 -3.91 4.33
N PRO A 138 19.10 -3.54 3.15
CA PRO A 138 18.44 -3.89 1.89
C PRO A 138 18.47 -5.38 1.55
N ALA A 139 19.23 -6.21 2.27
CA ALA A 139 19.21 -7.66 2.15
C ALA A 139 18.10 -8.33 2.98
N ALA A 140 17.49 -7.61 3.93
CA ALA A 140 16.44 -8.12 4.78
C ALA A 140 15.07 -8.11 4.07
N ALA A 141 14.41 -9.27 4.05
CA ALA A 141 13.11 -9.46 3.41
C ALA A 141 11.94 -9.33 4.40
N GLU A 142 12.04 -8.36 5.31
CA GLU A 142 11.10 -8.17 6.41
C GLU A 142 10.94 -6.70 6.82
N GLY A 143 9.87 -6.43 7.53
CA GLY A 143 9.55 -5.13 8.09
C GLY A 143 8.43 -5.21 9.12
N PHE A 144 7.95 -4.04 9.51
CA PHE A 144 6.92 -3.88 10.53
C PHE A 144 5.84 -2.91 10.07
N VAL A 145 4.63 -3.09 10.58
CA VAL A 145 3.50 -2.18 10.39
C VAL A 145 2.81 -1.88 11.72
N GLY A 146 2.57 -0.60 11.99
CA GLY A 146 1.82 -0.15 13.16
C GLY A 146 0.31 -0.26 12.94
N CYS A 147 -0.40 -0.92 13.85
CA CYS A 147 -1.85 -1.13 13.78
C CYS A 147 -2.55 -0.22 14.80
N ALA A 148 -3.09 0.91 14.33
CA ALA A 148 -3.50 2.03 15.19
C ALA A 148 -4.58 1.69 16.21
N LEU A 149 -5.60 0.91 15.83
CA LEU A 149 -6.73 0.65 16.73
C LEU A 149 -6.44 -0.47 17.72
N SER A 150 -5.69 -1.50 17.30
CA SER A 150 -5.23 -2.57 18.20
C SER A 150 -4.05 -2.17 19.10
N GLY A 151 -3.30 -1.13 18.73
CA GLY A 151 -2.03 -0.76 19.37
C GLY A 151 -0.86 -1.72 19.09
N ALA A 152 -1.05 -2.73 18.23
CA ALA A 152 -0.03 -3.73 17.93
C ALA A 152 0.95 -3.26 16.86
N VAL A 153 2.19 -3.78 16.91
CA VAL A 153 3.15 -3.70 15.80
C VAL A 153 3.30 -5.10 15.23
N GLN A 154 2.91 -5.26 13.96
CA GLN A 154 2.97 -6.54 13.27
C GLN A 154 4.24 -6.63 12.45
N ARG A 155 4.98 -7.73 12.60
CA ARG A 155 6.09 -8.06 11.70
C ARG A 155 5.53 -8.69 10.43
N PHE A 156 6.07 -8.35 9.26
CA PHE A 156 5.84 -9.08 8.01
C PHE A 156 7.18 -9.51 7.43
N TYR A 157 7.25 -10.73 6.88
CA TYR A 157 8.49 -11.28 6.34
C TYR A 157 8.23 -12.28 5.23
N ARG A 158 9.05 -12.31 4.17
CA ARG A 158 8.88 -13.27 3.07
C ARG A 158 8.95 -14.72 3.58
N THR A 159 7.91 -15.51 3.31
CA THR A 159 7.91 -16.95 3.63
C THR A 159 8.68 -17.76 2.59
N GLU A 160 9.13 -18.96 2.95
CA GLU A 160 9.72 -19.88 1.98
C GLU A 160 8.67 -20.44 1.02
N VAL A 161 9.02 -20.61 -0.25
CA VAL A 161 8.15 -21.30 -1.21
C VAL A 161 8.21 -22.79 -0.91
N SER A 162 7.13 -23.39 -0.41
CA SER A 162 7.04 -24.84 -0.29
C SER A 162 7.16 -25.46 -1.69
N ARG A 163 8.24 -26.20 -1.93
CA ARG A 163 8.45 -26.98 -3.16
C ARG A 163 7.57 -28.23 -3.13
N GLY A 164 6.27 -28.08 -3.39
CA GLY A 164 5.34 -29.19 -3.53
C GLY A 164 4.42 -29.02 -4.73
N GLY A 165 4.68 -29.78 -5.81
CA GLY A 165 3.75 -29.98 -6.93
C GLY A 165 3.96 -29.06 -8.13
N HIS A 166 4.14 -29.68 -9.30
CA HIS A 166 4.35 -29.09 -10.63
C HIS A 166 3.58 -27.77 -10.92
N GLY A 167 4.33 -26.77 -11.41
CA GLY A 167 3.85 -25.85 -12.44
C GLY A 167 2.94 -24.70 -12.02
N ARG A 168 3.45 -23.75 -11.22
CA ARG A 168 3.18 -22.29 -11.33
C ARG A 168 4.02 -21.57 -10.27
N ARG A 169 4.91 -20.65 -10.69
CA ARG A 169 5.65 -19.76 -9.79
C ARG A 169 4.63 -18.92 -8.99
N ARG A 170 4.35 -19.31 -7.75
CA ARG A 170 3.68 -18.45 -6.77
C ARG A 170 4.79 -17.88 -5.89
N SER A 171 4.95 -16.56 -5.91
CA SER A 171 5.70 -15.85 -4.88
C SER A 171 5.01 -16.10 -3.54
N SER A 172 5.77 -16.59 -2.57
CA SER A 172 5.30 -16.86 -1.21
C SER A 172 5.13 -15.54 -0.46
N ALA A 173 4.00 -15.44 0.24
CA ALA A 173 3.47 -14.27 0.91
C ALA A 173 4.24 -13.94 2.20
N PRO A 174 4.33 -12.66 2.60
CA PRO A 174 4.64 -12.36 3.98
C PRO A 174 3.57 -12.85 4.95
N SER A 175 3.94 -13.58 6.02
CA SER A 175 3.05 -13.87 7.14
C SER A 175 3.27 -12.86 8.27
N SER A 176 2.19 -12.45 8.93
CA SER A 176 2.25 -11.67 10.16
C SER A 176 2.16 -12.58 11.38
N GLU A 177 3.07 -12.40 12.33
CA GLU A 177 3.00 -13.01 13.67
C GLU A 177 2.89 -11.88 14.70
N THR A 178 1.83 -11.95 15.50
CA THR A 178 1.68 -11.20 16.76
C THR A 178 2.56 -11.84 17.84
N ARG A 179 3.40 -11.05 18.51
CA ARG A 179 3.95 -11.42 19.81
C ARG A 179 3.03 -10.95 20.93
#